data_AF-M3A636-F1
#
_entry.id   AF-M3A636-F1
#
_cell.length_a   1.000
_cell.length_b   1.000
_cell.length_c   1.000
_cell.angle_alpha   90.00
_cell.angle_beta   90.00
_cell.angle_gamma   90.00
#
_symmetry.space_group_name_H-M   'P 1'
#
loop_
_entity.id
_entity.type
_entity.pdbx_description
1 polymer ?
#
loop_
_entity_poly.entity_id
_entity_poly.type
_entity_poly.pdbx_seq_one_letter_code
_entity_poly.pdbx_strand_id
1 'polypeptide(L)' 'MEDQPDGSLLVKFKAGGLLEMAWHLYQWGDAVEVLSPPELKEIHDRASVAWPGRP' A
#
# COMPACT_ATOMS: atom_id res chain seq x y z
N MET A 1 -6.29 -11.55 4.83
CA MET A 1 -6.54 -10.21 5.36
C MET A 1 -6.93 -10.39 6.81
N GLU A 2 -6.51 -9.47 7.67
CA GLU A 2 -6.70 -9.57 9.12
C GLU A 2 -7.06 -8.18 9.64
N ASP A 3 -8.22 -8.06 10.28
CA ASP A 3 -8.67 -6.81 10.89
C ASP A 3 -7.86 -6.52 12.15
N GLN A 4 -7.41 -5.28 12.28
CA GLN A 4 -6.64 -4.82 13.42
C GLN A 4 -7.53 -4.09 14.43
N PRO A 5 -7.20 -4.11 15.74
CA PRO A 5 -8.00 -3.44 16.77
C PRO A 5 -8.15 -1.92 16.59
N ASP A 6 -7.26 -1.29 15.82
CA ASP A 6 -7.29 0.14 15.49
C ASP A 6 -8.18 0.47 14.29
N GLY A 7 -8.83 -0.53 13.69
CA GLY A 7 -9.69 -0.40 12.52
C GLY A 7 -8.95 -0.48 11.18
N SER A 8 -7.63 -0.70 11.17
CA SER A 8 -6.87 -0.97 9.96
C SER A 8 -7.01 -2.44 9.49
N LEU A 9 -6.56 -2.72 8.26
CA LEU A 9 -6.60 -4.07 7.69
C LEU A 9 -5.19 -4.50 7.26
N LEU A 10 -4.67 -5.57 7.85
CA LEU A 10 -3.43 -6.18 7.41
C LEU A 10 -3.68 -7.06 6.18
N VAL A 11 -3.09 -6.67 5.04
CA VAL A 11 -3.24 -7.38 3.77
C VAL A 11 -1.91 -8.04 3.38
N LYS A 12 -1.97 -9.33 3.06
CA LYS A 12 -0.88 -10.07 2.41
C LYS A 12 -1.37 -10.54 1.06
N PHE A 13 -0.67 -10.16 -0.01
CA PHE A 13 -1.04 -10.52 -1.36
C PHE A 13 0.20 -10.91 -2.18
N LYS A 14 -0.02 -11.49 -3.36
CA LYS A 14 1.03 -11.81 -4.33
C LYS A 14 0.73 -11.06 -5.62
N ALA A 15 1.79 -10.60 -6.28
CA ALA A 15 1.75 -10.03 -7.62
C ALA A 15 2.99 -10.51 -8.38
N GLY A 16 3.06 -10.22 -9.68
CA GLY A 16 4.18 -10.57 -10.56
C GLY A 16 5.49 -9.82 -10.27
N GLY A 17 5.46 -8.77 -9.44
CA GLY A 17 6.66 -8.09 -8.95
C GLY A 17 6.36 -6.78 -8.21
N LEU A 18 7.42 -6.09 -7.77
CA LEU A 18 7.32 -4.85 -6.98
C LEU A 18 6.56 -3.73 -7.70
N LEU A 19 6.76 -3.59 -9.02
CA LEU A 19 6.08 -2.55 -9.81
C LEU A 19 4.56 -2.78 -9.86
N GLU A 20 4.15 -4.02 -10.07
CA GLU A 20 2.74 -4.39 -10.08
C GLU A 20 2.12 -4.24 -8.68
N MET A 21 2.85 -4.60 -7.62
CA MET A 21 2.45 -4.31 -6.25
C MET A 21 2.21 -2.81 -6.04
N ALA A 22 3.15 -1.96 -6.46
CA ALA A 22 3.03 -0.51 -6.33
C ALA A 22 1.81 0.05 -7.09
N TRP A 23 1.51 -0.47 -8.28
CA TRP A 23 0.31 -0.06 -9.03
C TRP A 23 -0.98 -0.36 -8.28
N HIS A 24 -1.07 -1.51 -7.60
CA HIS A 24 -2.22 -1.80 -6.74
C HIS A 24 -2.37 -0.80 -5.58
N LEU A 25 -1.27 -0.22 -5.09
CA LEU A 25 -1.30 0.72 -3.97
C LEU A 25 -1.65 2.15 -4.36
N TYR A 26 -1.42 2.55 -5.61
CA TYR A 26 -1.60 3.95 -6.05
C TYR A 26 -3.02 4.50 -5.89
N GLN A 27 -4.04 3.66 -6.00
CA GLN A 27 -5.43 4.08 -5.79
C GLN A 27 -5.70 4.54 -4.35
N TRP A 28 -4.93 4.04 -3.38
CA TRP A 28 -5.08 4.38 -1.96
C TRP A 28 -4.08 5.43 -1.47
N GLY A 29 -2.94 5.60 -2.16
CA GLY A 29 -1.88 6.55 -1.82
C GLY A 29 -1.42 6.47 -0.35
N ASP A 30 -1.35 7.59 0.36
CA ASP A 30 -1.02 7.70 1.80
C ASP A 30 -1.96 6.96 2.78
N ALA A 31 -3.07 6.37 2.32
CA ALA A 31 -3.92 5.53 3.17
C ALA A 31 -3.36 4.11 3.36
N VAL A 32 -2.24 3.78 2.70
CA VAL A 32 -1.56 2.48 2.82
C VAL A 32 -0.17 2.65 3.39
N GLU A 33 0.16 1.81 4.36
CA GLU A 33 1.51 1.59 4.85
C GLU A 33 2.05 0.24 4.33
N VAL A 34 3.23 0.27 3.71
CA VAL A 34 3.93 -0.95 3.29
C VAL A 34 4.83 -1.44 4.42
N LEU A 35 4.49 -2.59 5.00
CA LEU A 35 5.31 -3.24 6.04
C LEU A 35 6.46 -4.08 5.46
N SER A 36 6.24 -4.71 4.30
CA SER A 36 7.24 -5.52 3.60
C SER A 36 6.83 -5.75 2.14
N PRO A 37 7.78 -5.96 1.20
CA PRO A 37 9.24 -5.88 1.40
C PRO A 37 9.75 -4.41 1.43
N PRO A 38 10.95 -4.14 1.98
CA PRO A 38 11.50 -2.78 2.09
C PRO A 38 11.59 -2.02 0.76
N GLU A 39 11.92 -2.73 -0.32
CA GLU A 39 12.03 -2.15 -1.67
C GLU A 39 10.67 -1.63 -2.17
N LEU A 40 9.57 -2.31 -1.82
CA LEU A 40 8.22 -1.83 -2.13
C LEU A 40 7.90 -0.57 -1.34
N LYS A 41 8.33 -0.50 -0.07
CA LYS A 41 8.14 0.69 0.77
C LYS A 41 8.85 1.89 0.17
N GLU A 42 10.08 1.76 -0.27
CA GLU A 42 10.82 2.85 -0.93
C GLU A 42 10.14 3.32 -2.23
N ILE A 43 9.59 2.40 -3.02
CA ILE A 43 8.83 2.75 -4.23
C ILE A 43 7.56 3.52 -3.86
N HIS A 44 6.81 3.02 -2.87
CA HIS A 44 5.57 3.64 -2.40
C HIS A 44 5.80 5.02 -1.80
N ASP A 45 6.72 5.16 -0.84
CA ASP A 45 6.95 6.41 -0.11
C ASP A 45 7.34 7.58 -1.05
N ARG A 46 8.01 7.30 -2.18
CA ARG A 46 8.33 8.33 -3.19
C ARG A 46 7.14 8.78 -4.04
N ALA A 47 6.15 7.90 -4.22
CA ALA A 47 5.00 8.13 -5.10
C ALA A 47 3.70 8.40 -4.32
N SER A 48 3.72 8.15 -3.02
CA SER A 48 2.59 8.37 -2.12
C SER A 48 2.29 9.86 -2.02
N VAL A 49 1.03 10.19 -2.27
CA VAL A 49 0.49 11.55 -2.12
C VAL A 49 -0.77 11.48 -1.28
N ALA A 50 -1.44 12.60 -1.04
CA ALA A 50 -2.81 12.69 -0.51
C ALA A 50 -3.77 13.14 -1.64
N TRP A 51 -4.91 12.47 -1.84
CA TRP A 51 -5.89 12.78 -2.89
C TRP A 51 -7.21 13.12 -2.19
N PRO A 52 -7.91 14.20 -2.57
CA PRO A 52 -9.16 14.59 -1.91
C PRO A 52 -10.33 13.61 -2.08
N GLY A 53 -10.29 12.73 -3.10
CA GLY A 53 -11.42 11.87 -3.50
C GLY A 53 -11.07 10.39 -3.57
N ARG A 54 -10.31 9.90 -2.60
CA ARG A 54 -10.02 8.47 -2.46
C ARG A 54 -11.29 7.71 -2.06
N PRO A 55 -11.34 6.39 -2.31
CA PRO A 55 -12.36 5.54 -1.74
C PRO A 55 -12.53 5.75 -0.24
#